data_AF-A0A7C7R3R6-F1
#
_entry.id   AF-A0A7C7R3R6-F1
#
_cell.length_a   1.000
_cell.length_b   1.000
_cell.length_c   1.000
_cell.angle_alpha   90.00
_cell.angle_beta   90.00
_cell.angle_gamma   90.00
#
_symmetry.space_group_name_H-M   'P 1'
#
loop_
_entity.id
_entity.type
_entity.pdbx_description
1 polymer ?
#
loop_
_entity_poly.entity_id
_entity_poly.type
_entity_poly.pdbx_seq_one_letter_code
_entity_poly.pdbx_strand_id
1 'polypeptide(L)'
;MKATKKVLWTWARELRRWLTPGLGVKRWLGLILLGTMFLGLGVAVLVLQVYRTAPETWWLPLLSTASLRFLPRPLRALIFGGIGVGLLGLGLWGLHRSLLAPFLRPNRSVAQALAEYRRREHGPHIVAIGGGHGLSTLLRGLKAYTHNLTAVVTVADDGGSSGRLRRDLGILPPGDIRNCLAALSEDESLLSQLFQFRFSDQAGDLQGHSFGNLFLTALTALTGSFEEAIAESGRVLAVHGRVYPATLRQVQLVAEKALPNQPGQVVKVKGESRIPEVPGRKACRSASCTLATMRPASRIRASSLASRKT
;
A
#
# COMPACT_ATOMS: atom_id res chain seq x y z
N MET A 1 -38.68 -19.77 16.93
CA MET A 1 -38.71 -18.29 17.09
C MET A 1 -37.44 -17.66 17.68
N LYS A 2 -36.65 -18.31 18.55
CA LYS A 2 -35.43 -17.70 19.15
C LYS A 2 -34.24 -17.58 18.16
N ALA A 3 -34.09 -18.55 17.24
CA ALA A 3 -33.01 -18.55 16.25
C ALA A 3 -33.15 -17.42 15.19
N THR A 4 -34.36 -17.21 14.67
CA THR A 4 -34.66 -16.14 13.70
C THR A 4 -34.46 -14.74 14.27
N LYS A 5 -34.83 -14.51 15.55
CA LYS A 5 -34.54 -13.22 16.22
C LYS A 5 -33.04 -12.96 16.36
N LYS A 6 -32.24 -14.00 16.64
CA LYS A 6 -30.78 -13.88 16.80
C LYS A 6 -30.11 -13.51 15.48
N VAL A 7 -30.54 -14.12 14.39
CA VAL A 7 -30.11 -13.79 13.01
C VAL A 7 -30.53 -12.36 12.65
N LEU A 8 -31.79 -11.97 12.88
CA LEU A 8 -32.24 -10.61 12.59
C LEU A 8 -31.44 -9.55 13.37
N TRP A 9 -31.08 -9.84 14.63
CA TRP A 9 -30.26 -8.96 15.48
C TRP A 9 -28.78 -8.89 15.07
N THR A 10 -28.21 -9.93 14.47
CA THR A 10 -26.85 -9.88 13.92
C THR A 10 -26.84 -9.06 12.63
N TRP A 11 -27.83 -9.27 11.75
CA TRP A 11 -28.02 -8.48 10.53
C TRP A 11 -28.24 -6.99 10.85
N ALA A 12 -29.11 -6.66 11.80
CA ALA A 12 -29.34 -5.28 12.21
C ALA A 12 -28.09 -4.60 12.80
N ARG A 13 -27.28 -5.34 13.58
CA ARG A 13 -26.01 -4.81 14.11
C ARG A 13 -24.97 -4.60 13.03
N GLU A 14 -24.88 -5.49 12.04
CA GLU A 14 -24.01 -5.30 10.89
C GLU A 14 -24.46 -4.11 10.05
N LEU A 15 -25.74 -3.99 9.74
CA LEU A 15 -26.30 -2.84 9.02
C LEU A 15 -26.00 -1.51 9.76
N ARG A 16 -26.10 -1.51 11.09
CA ARG A 16 -25.73 -0.35 11.92
C ARG A 16 -24.25 -0.02 11.87
N ARG A 17 -23.37 -1.01 11.68
CA ARG A 17 -21.92 -0.78 11.51
C ARG A 17 -21.62 -0.08 10.18
N TRP A 18 -22.33 -0.42 9.11
CA TRP A 18 -22.25 0.32 7.83
C TRP A 18 -22.72 1.77 7.97
N LEU A 19 -23.63 2.02 8.93
CA LEU A 19 -24.09 3.36 9.30
C LEU A 19 -23.18 4.05 10.34
N THR A 20 -21.95 3.59 10.59
CA THR A 20 -21.01 4.35 11.41
C THR A 20 -20.51 5.60 10.66
N PRO A 21 -20.41 6.77 11.32
CA PRO A 21 -19.84 7.97 10.71
C PRO A 21 -18.36 7.73 10.36
N GLY A 22 -17.93 8.13 9.16
CA GLY A 22 -16.54 7.99 8.69
C GLY A 22 -16.31 7.01 7.53
N LEU A 23 -17.22 6.05 7.30
CA LEU A 23 -17.08 5.05 6.22
C LEU A 23 -17.36 5.59 4.80
N GLY A 24 -17.88 6.81 4.64
CA GLY A 24 -18.17 7.42 3.34
C GLY A 24 -19.33 6.81 2.53
N VAL A 25 -19.72 5.56 2.81
CA VAL A 25 -20.77 4.81 2.09
C VAL A 25 -22.15 5.50 2.16
N LYS A 26 -22.45 6.19 3.25
CA LYS A 26 -23.76 6.85 3.47
C LYS A 26 -24.11 7.87 2.40
N ARG A 27 -23.12 8.68 1.96
CA ARG A 27 -23.31 9.73 0.96
C ARG A 27 -23.71 9.13 -0.38
N TRP A 28 -23.01 8.07 -0.79
CA TRP A 28 -23.25 7.37 -2.04
C TRP A 28 -24.53 6.54 -2.01
N LEU A 29 -24.85 5.87 -0.90
CA LEU A 29 -26.10 5.13 -0.75
C LEU A 29 -27.31 6.08 -0.84
N GLY A 30 -27.22 7.25 -0.20
CA GLY A 30 -28.24 8.30 -0.32
C GLY A 30 -28.38 8.81 -1.75
N LEU A 31 -27.27 9.04 -2.46
CA LEU A 31 -27.28 9.47 -3.86
C LEU A 31 -27.89 8.41 -4.78
N ILE A 32 -27.58 7.12 -4.58
CA ILE A 32 -28.16 6.02 -5.35
C ILE A 32 -29.66 5.94 -5.11
N LEU A 33 -30.12 6.01 -3.85
CA LEU A 33 -31.54 6.01 -3.51
C LEU A 33 -32.28 7.22 -4.10
N LEU A 34 -31.68 8.40 -4.02
CA LEU A 34 -32.24 9.62 -4.61
C LEU A 34 -32.31 9.50 -6.15
N GLY A 35 -31.24 9.01 -6.77
CA GLY A 35 -31.15 8.81 -8.22
C GLY A 35 -32.16 7.79 -8.74
N THR A 36 -32.32 6.65 -8.07
CA THR A 36 -33.33 5.65 -8.43
C THR A 36 -34.74 6.17 -8.21
N MET A 37 -34.97 7.00 -7.19
CA MET A 37 -36.26 7.67 -6.98
C MET A 37 -36.61 8.62 -8.13
N PHE A 38 -35.68 9.48 -8.54
CA PHE A 38 -35.90 10.41 -9.66
C PHE A 38 -36.05 9.69 -11.00
N LEU A 39 -35.27 8.63 -11.23
CA LEU A 39 -35.39 7.82 -12.44
C LEU A 39 -36.74 7.09 -12.48
N GLY A 40 -37.17 6.52 -11.36
CA GLY A 40 -38.50 5.91 -11.23
C GLY A 40 -39.63 6.91 -11.47
N LEU A 41 -39.52 8.13 -10.92
CA LEU A 41 -40.49 9.20 -11.14
C LEU A 41 -40.53 9.65 -12.61
N GLY A 42 -39.38 9.83 -13.24
CA GLY A 42 -39.28 10.21 -14.66
C GLY A 42 -39.91 9.17 -15.59
N VAL A 43 -39.61 7.88 -15.35
CA VAL A 43 -40.24 6.77 -16.08
C VAL A 43 -41.75 6.76 -15.84
N ALA A 44 -42.20 6.97 -14.61
CA ALA A 44 -43.63 7.01 -14.30
C ALA A 44 -44.37 8.13 -15.05
N VAL A 45 -43.79 9.33 -15.13
CA VAL A 45 -44.36 10.47 -15.89
C VAL A 45 -44.42 10.16 -17.38
N LEU A 46 -43.35 9.60 -17.95
CA LEU A 46 -43.28 9.23 -19.37
C LEU A 46 -44.33 8.17 -19.72
N VAL A 47 -44.47 7.12 -18.89
CA VAL A 47 -45.50 6.10 -19.06
C VAL A 47 -46.91 6.69 -18.96
N LEU A 48 -47.15 7.60 -18.01
CA LEU A 48 -48.42 8.33 -17.88
C LEU A 48 -48.72 9.20 -19.10
N GLN A 49 -47.72 9.84 -19.69
CA GLN A 49 -47.87 10.65 -20.89
C GLN A 49 -48.25 9.78 -22.08
N VAL A 50 -47.49 8.71 -22.36
CA VAL A 50 -47.77 7.75 -23.44
C VAL A 50 -49.18 7.18 -23.29
N TYR A 51 -49.59 6.81 -22.08
CA TYR A 51 -50.93 6.29 -21.84
C TYR A 51 -52.05 7.33 -22.09
N ARG A 52 -51.82 8.62 -21.82
CA ARG A 52 -52.82 9.69 -22.03
C ARG A 52 -52.93 10.14 -23.49
N THR A 53 -51.86 10.01 -24.27
CA THR A 53 -51.80 10.53 -25.65
C THR A 53 -51.85 9.44 -26.71
N ALA A 54 -51.80 8.15 -26.33
CA ALA A 54 -51.86 7.04 -27.28
C ALA A 54 -53.30 6.80 -27.81
N PRO A 55 -53.48 6.62 -29.12
CA PRO A 55 -54.72 6.11 -29.70
C PRO A 55 -55.05 4.69 -29.20
N GLU A 56 -56.31 4.25 -29.27
CA GLU A 56 -56.76 2.88 -28.98
C GLU A 56 -55.99 1.86 -29.86
N THR A 57 -54.88 1.35 -29.31
CA THR A 57 -53.95 0.44 -29.99
C THR A 57 -53.96 -0.91 -29.28
N TRP A 58 -53.72 -1.98 -30.04
CA TRP A 58 -53.79 -3.38 -29.60
C TRP A 58 -52.95 -3.77 -28.36
N TRP A 59 -51.95 -2.98 -27.98
CA TRP A 59 -51.07 -3.23 -26.83
C TRP A 59 -51.51 -2.55 -25.51
N LEU A 60 -52.49 -1.65 -25.54
CA LEU A 60 -53.00 -1.00 -24.33
C LEU A 60 -53.62 -1.96 -23.29
N PRO A 61 -54.39 -3.01 -23.67
CA PRO A 61 -54.98 -3.94 -22.71
C PRO A 61 -53.92 -4.70 -21.90
N LEU A 62 -52.82 -5.09 -22.57
CA LEU A 62 -51.68 -5.77 -21.95
C LEU A 62 -51.00 -4.88 -20.91
N LEU A 63 -50.71 -3.62 -21.26
CA LEU A 63 -50.16 -2.62 -20.35
C LEU A 63 -51.10 -2.29 -19.19
N SER A 64 -52.41 -2.22 -19.44
CA SER A 64 -53.41 -1.95 -18.40
C SER A 64 -53.47 -3.06 -17.34
N THR A 65 -53.36 -4.31 -17.78
CA THR A 65 -53.38 -5.51 -16.91
C THR A 65 -52.07 -5.63 -16.14
N ALA A 66 -50.94 -5.43 -16.83
CA ALA A 66 -49.61 -5.41 -16.21
C ALA A 66 -49.48 -4.29 -15.17
N SER A 67 -50.16 -3.16 -15.37
CA SER A 67 -50.22 -2.05 -14.40
C SER A 67 -51.20 -2.27 -13.24
N LEU A 68 -51.80 -3.46 -13.07
CA LEU A 68 -52.76 -3.81 -12.01
C LEU A 68 -53.88 -2.77 -11.82
N ARG A 69 -54.52 -2.33 -12.91
CA ARG A 69 -55.54 -1.26 -12.88
C ARG A 69 -56.81 -1.61 -12.09
N PHE A 70 -57.14 -2.89 -12.00
CA PHE A 70 -58.29 -3.38 -11.22
C PHE A 70 -58.14 -3.15 -9.71
N LEU A 71 -56.94 -2.79 -9.26
CA LEU A 71 -56.60 -2.56 -7.87
C LEU A 71 -56.68 -1.07 -7.50
N PRO A 72 -57.10 -0.71 -6.27
CA PRO A 72 -57.06 0.66 -5.79
C PRO A 72 -55.65 1.27 -5.93
N ARG A 73 -55.59 2.57 -6.29
CA ARG A 73 -54.34 3.33 -6.43
C ARG A 73 -53.32 3.10 -5.29
N PRO A 74 -53.70 3.13 -3.99
CA PRO A 74 -52.73 2.90 -2.91
C PRO A 74 -52.17 1.48 -2.89
N LEU A 75 -53.00 0.47 -3.18
CA LEU A 75 -52.59 -0.93 -3.16
C LEU A 75 -51.62 -1.24 -4.31
N ARG A 76 -51.86 -0.65 -5.48
CA ARG A 76 -50.93 -0.73 -6.61
C ARG A 76 -49.56 -0.11 -6.30
N ALA A 77 -49.55 1.07 -5.69
CA ALA A 77 -48.31 1.73 -5.28
C ALA A 77 -47.52 0.88 -4.27
N LEU A 78 -48.22 0.20 -3.36
CA LEU A 78 -47.61 -0.68 -2.36
C LEU A 78 -46.99 -1.93 -3.00
N ILE A 79 -47.66 -2.55 -3.99
CA ILE A 79 -47.14 -3.73 -4.69
C ILE A 79 -45.88 -3.38 -5.51
N PHE A 80 -45.95 -2.36 -6.38
CA PHE A 80 -44.80 -1.97 -7.19
C PHE A 80 -43.65 -1.43 -6.34
N GLY A 81 -43.96 -0.65 -5.30
CA GLY A 81 -42.96 -0.20 -4.33
C GLY A 81 -42.31 -1.35 -3.59
N GLY A 82 -43.10 -2.33 -3.12
CA GLY A 82 -42.61 -3.51 -2.42
C GLY A 82 -41.72 -4.40 -3.29
N ILE A 83 -42.14 -4.67 -4.53
CA ILE A 83 -41.33 -5.43 -5.51
C ILE A 83 -40.04 -4.67 -5.84
N GLY A 84 -40.12 -3.36 -6.06
CA GLY A 84 -38.96 -2.51 -6.34
C GLY A 84 -37.93 -2.52 -5.21
N VAL A 85 -38.39 -2.36 -3.96
CA VAL A 85 -37.53 -2.45 -2.76
C VAL A 85 -36.94 -3.86 -2.62
N GLY A 86 -37.73 -4.91 -2.88
CA GLY A 86 -37.27 -6.29 -2.85
C GLY A 86 -36.15 -6.58 -3.86
N LEU A 87 -36.33 -6.16 -5.12
CA LEU A 87 -35.33 -6.32 -6.18
C LEU A 87 -34.07 -5.52 -5.90
N LEU A 88 -34.19 -4.28 -5.42
CA LEU A 88 -33.04 -3.48 -4.98
C LEU A 88 -32.29 -4.17 -3.84
N GLY A 89 -33.00 -4.71 -2.86
CA GLY A 89 -32.41 -5.46 -1.75
C GLY A 89 -31.66 -6.71 -2.20
N LEU A 90 -32.26 -7.51 -3.08
CA LEU A 90 -31.63 -8.71 -3.66
C LEU A 90 -30.41 -8.35 -4.50
N GLY A 91 -30.49 -7.29 -5.32
CA GLY A 91 -29.37 -6.80 -6.13
C GLY A 91 -28.20 -6.33 -5.28
N LEU A 92 -28.47 -5.54 -4.23
CA LEU A 92 -27.45 -5.10 -3.28
C LEU A 92 -26.83 -6.27 -2.50
N TRP A 93 -27.64 -7.25 -2.10
CA TRP A 93 -27.15 -8.46 -1.43
C TRP A 93 -26.27 -9.32 -2.33
N GLY A 94 -26.69 -9.54 -3.58
CA GLY A 94 -25.90 -10.26 -4.58
C GLY A 94 -24.57 -9.56 -4.89
N LEU A 95 -24.59 -8.23 -5.05
CA LEU A 95 -23.39 -7.44 -5.30
C LEU A 95 -22.41 -7.46 -4.12
N HIS A 96 -22.92 -7.33 -2.88
CA HIS A 96 -22.11 -7.49 -1.67
C HIS A 96 -21.44 -8.86 -1.66
N ARG A 97 -22.22 -9.93 -1.86
CA ARG A 97 -21.72 -11.31 -1.79
C ARG A 97 -20.67 -11.57 -2.86
N SER A 98 -20.89 -11.14 -4.10
CA SER A 98 -19.97 -11.44 -5.21
C SER A 98 -18.66 -10.65 -5.14
N LEU A 99 -18.69 -9.39 -4.67
CA LEU A 99 -17.50 -8.54 -4.64
C LEU A 99 -16.66 -8.73 -3.37
N LEU A 100 -17.28 -9.03 -2.23
CA LEU A 100 -16.58 -9.04 -0.94
C LEU A 100 -16.24 -10.44 -0.42
N ALA A 101 -16.92 -11.49 -0.91
CA ALA A 101 -16.61 -12.86 -0.48
C ALA A 101 -15.15 -13.29 -0.70
N PRO A 102 -14.45 -12.90 -1.79
CA PRO A 102 -13.04 -13.29 -1.99
C PRO A 102 -12.07 -12.61 -1.02
N PHE A 103 -12.45 -11.47 -0.44
CA PHE A 103 -11.56 -10.63 0.37
C PHE A 103 -11.84 -10.71 1.88
N LEU A 104 -12.84 -11.49 2.28
CA LEU A 104 -13.31 -11.59 3.65
C LEU A 104 -12.55 -12.68 4.43
N ARG A 105 -11.71 -12.27 5.39
CA ARG A 105 -11.14 -13.20 6.38
C ARG A 105 -12.26 -13.72 7.30
N PRO A 106 -12.28 -15.01 7.69
CA PRO A 106 -13.40 -15.64 8.43
C PRO A 106 -13.80 -14.97 9.76
N ASN A 107 -12.97 -14.07 10.31
CA ASN A 107 -13.13 -13.52 11.65
C ASN A 107 -13.09 -11.98 11.73
N ARG A 108 -13.25 -11.25 10.60
CA ARG A 108 -13.33 -9.79 10.59
C ARG A 108 -14.45 -9.29 9.69
N SER A 109 -15.26 -8.35 10.18
CA SER A 109 -16.29 -7.72 9.34
C SER A 109 -15.66 -6.72 8.35
N VAL A 110 -16.13 -6.69 7.10
CA VAL A 110 -15.65 -5.74 6.06
C VAL A 110 -15.66 -4.30 6.57
N ALA A 111 -16.74 -3.93 7.28
CA ALA A 111 -16.89 -2.59 7.81
C ALA A 111 -15.79 -2.21 8.80
N GLN A 112 -15.32 -3.14 9.64
CA GLN A 112 -14.20 -2.90 10.57
C GLN A 112 -12.88 -2.79 9.82
N ALA A 113 -12.62 -3.66 8.84
CA ALA A 113 -11.41 -3.59 8.03
C ALA A 113 -11.33 -2.26 7.25
N LEU A 114 -12.44 -1.82 6.66
CA LEU A 114 -12.53 -0.53 5.97
C LEU A 114 -12.40 0.67 6.92
N ALA A 115 -12.98 0.58 8.12
CA ALA A 115 -12.85 1.64 9.13
C ALA A 115 -11.41 1.76 9.65
N GLU A 116 -10.74 0.63 9.90
CA GLU A 116 -9.32 0.58 10.28
C GLU A 116 -8.43 1.14 9.17
N TYR A 117 -8.67 0.75 7.91
CA TYR A 117 -7.95 1.24 6.75
C TYR A 117 -8.08 2.77 6.60
N ARG A 118 -9.31 3.30 6.57
CA ARG A 118 -9.55 4.75 6.49
C ARG A 118 -8.96 5.52 7.66
N ARG A 119 -9.00 4.95 8.88
CA ARG A 119 -8.41 5.59 10.06
C ARG A 119 -6.90 5.72 9.92
N ARG A 120 -6.23 4.71 9.37
CA ARG A 120 -4.78 4.75 9.10
C ARG A 120 -4.42 5.70 7.95
N GLU A 121 -5.26 5.82 6.92
CA GLU A 121 -5.08 6.81 5.84
C GLU A 121 -5.14 8.25 6.37
N HIS A 122 -6.02 8.53 7.34
CA HIS A 122 -6.12 9.85 8.00
C HIS A 122 -5.27 9.93 9.27
N GLY A 123 -4.31 9.01 9.43
CA GLY A 123 -3.38 8.99 10.56
C GLY A 123 -2.37 10.15 10.50
N PRO A 124 -1.63 10.40 11.59
CA PRO A 124 -0.61 11.44 11.62
C PRO A 124 0.49 11.18 10.58
N HIS A 125 1.05 12.25 10.04
CA HIS A 125 2.24 12.20 9.20
C HIS A 125 3.48 12.05 10.09
N ILE A 126 4.24 10.97 9.91
CA ILE A 126 5.42 10.67 10.71
C ILE A 126 6.62 10.50 9.78
N VAL A 127 7.69 11.25 10.04
CA VAL A 127 8.97 11.09 9.37
C VAL A 127 9.95 10.41 10.32
N ALA A 128 10.47 9.26 9.93
CA ALA A 128 11.48 8.52 10.67
C ALA A 128 12.82 8.57 9.92
N ILE A 129 13.87 8.99 10.60
CA ILE A 129 15.21 9.16 10.02
C ILE A 129 16.15 8.16 10.70
N GLY A 130 16.90 7.39 9.93
CA GLY A 130 17.85 6.44 10.50
C GLY A 130 18.37 5.41 9.49
N GLY A 131 18.61 4.20 9.97
CA GLY A 131 19.06 3.05 9.18
C GLY A 131 18.99 1.77 10.00
N GLY A 132 19.53 0.69 9.42
CA GLY A 132 19.61 -0.61 10.04
C GLY A 132 18.26 -1.20 10.49
N HIS A 133 18.35 -2.12 11.45
CA HIS A 133 17.22 -2.93 11.90
C HIS A 133 16.30 -2.18 12.87
N GLY A 134 16.83 -1.16 13.57
CA GLY A 134 16.06 -0.34 14.50
C GLY A 134 14.97 0.44 13.79
N LEU A 135 15.31 1.09 12.67
CA LEU A 135 14.35 1.82 11.84
C LEU A 135 13.30 0.88 11.25
N SER A 136 13.70 -0.26 10.67
CA SER A 136 12.73 -1.21 10.11
C SER A 136 11.77 -1.77 11.17
N THR A 137 12.25 -2.03 12.39
CA THR A 137 11.39 -2.52 13.49
C THR A 137 10.39 -1.46 13.93
N LEU A 138 10.85 -0.21 14.06
CA LEU A 138 9.98 0.93 14.38
C LEU A 138 8.90 1.12 13.30
N LEU A 139 9.28 1.09 12.02
CA LEU A 139 8.34 1.25 10.90
C LEU A 139 7.30 0.13 10.86
N ARG A 140 7.70 -1.13 11.11
CA ARG A 140 6.77 -2.27 11.18
C ARG A 140 5.72 -2.08 12.28
N GLY A 141 6.11 -1.54 13.43
CA GLY A 141 5.18 -1.17 14.50
C GLY A 141 4.27 0.00 14.14
N LEU A 142 4.83 1.08 13.60
CA LEU A 142 4.10 2.30 13.25
C LEU A 142 3.09 2.09 12.11
N LYS A 143 3.34 1.14 11.20
CA LYS A 143 2.44 0.77 10.09
C LYS A 143 1.04 0.34 10.58
N ALA A 144 0.93 -0.16 11.82
CA ALA A 144 -0.36 -0.51 12.41
C ALA A 144 -1.22 0.70 12.78
N TYR A 145 -0.64 1.90 12.88
CA TYR A 145 -1.29 3.13 13.36
C TYR A 145 -1.52 4.17 12.27
N THR A 146 -0.64 4.28 11.28
CA THR A 146 -0.76 5.27 10.19
C THR A 146 -0.16 4.73 8.88
N HIS A 147 -0.76 5.11 7.75
CA HIS A 147 -0.19 4.87 6.41
C HIS A 147 0.68 6.05 5.93
N ASN A 148 0.68 7.16 6.67
CA ASN A 148 1.41 8.39 6.35
C ASN A 148 2.83 8.37 6.91
N LEU A 149 3.57 7.29 6.64
CA LEU A 149 4.96 7.11 7.08
C LEU A 149 5.93 7.52 5.98
N THR A 150 6.95 8.29 6.36
CA THR A 150 8.10 8.58 5.48
C THR A 150 9.38 8.17 6.18
N ALA A 151 10.14 7.27 5.57
CA ALA A 151 11.44 6.82 6.07
C ALA A 151 12.56 7.50 5.27
N VAL A 152 13.45 8.21 5.95
CA VAL A 152 14.68 8.75 5.37
C VAL A 152 15.84 7.87 5.84
N VAL A 153 16.44 7.15 4.91
CA VAL A 153 17.34 6.03 5.20
C VAL A 153 18.77 6.38 4.82
N THR A 154 19.71 6.15 5.73
CA THR A 154 21.14 6.31 5.46
C THR A 154 21.61 5.36 4.35
N VAL A 155 22.48 5.87 3.49
CA VAL A 155 23.12 5.11 2.39
C VAL A 155 24.64 5.12 2.53
N ALA A 156 25.14 5.26 3.77
CA ALA A 156 26.56 5.30 4.07
C ALA A 156 27.18 3.92 4.36
N ASP A 157 26.36 2.88 4.48
CA ASP A 157 26.78 1.51 4.78
C ASP A 157 27.79 0.97 3.74
N ASP A 158 28.83 0.30 4.22
CA ASP A 158 29.88 -0.34 3.43
C ASP A 158 30.16 -1.80 3.83
N GLY A 159 29.33 -2.37 4.71
CA GLY A 159 29.40 -3.74 5.20
C GLY A 159 28.62 -4.77 4.37
N GLY A 160 28.99 -6.05 4.55
CA GLY A 160 28.27 -7.21 4.02
C GLY A 160 28.04 -7.22 2.50
N SER A 161 26.89 -7.78 2.08
CA SER A 161 26.50 -7.87 0.66
C SER A 161 26.24 -6.50 0.02
N SER A 162 25.69 -5.54 0.77
CA SER A 162 25.45 -4.17 0.29
C SER A 162 26.76 -3.45 -0.03
N GLY A 163 27.77 -3.63 0.83
CA GLY A 163 29.12 -3.11 0.64
C GLY A 163 29.85 -3.73 -0.56
N ARG A 164 29.67 -5.03 -0.83
CA ARG A 164 30.22 -5.67 -2.03
C ARG A 164 29.62 -5.07 -3.31
N LEU A 165 28.29 -5.05 -3.41
CA LEU A 165 27.58 -4.46 -4.56
C LEU A 165 27.97 -2.99 -4.80
N ARG A 166 28.13 -2.23 -3.72
CA ARG A 166 28.60 -0.84 -3.78
C ARG A 166 30.01 -0.71 -4.38
N ARG A 167 30.94 -1.61 -4.04
CA ARG A 167 32.31 -1.62 -4.56
C ARG A 167 32.37 -2.09 -6.02
N ASP A 168 31.62 -3.13 -6.34
CA ASP A 168 31.70 -3.82 -7.63
C ASP A 168 30.95 -3.06 -8.73
N LEU A 169 29.80 -2.47 -8.39
CA LEU A 169 28.88 -1.84 -9.36
C LEU A 169 28.77 -0.31 -9.21
N GLY A 170 29.40 0.29 -8.20
CA GLY A 170 29.37 1.73 -8.00
C GLY A 170 27.99 2.30 -7.65
N ILE A 171 27.06 1.46 -7.18
CA ILE A 171 25.70 1.86 -6.77
C ILE A 171 25.64 2.27 -5.29
N LEU A 172 24.56 2.92 -4.87
CA LEU A 172 24.28 3.16 -3.44
C LEU A 172 23.97 1.84 -2.74
N PRO A 173 24.37 1.66 -1.46
CA PRO A 173 24.13 0.42 -0.73
C PRO A 173 22.61 0.22 -0.53
N PRO A 174 22.02 -0.87 -1.07
CA PRO A 174 20.56 -1.04 -1.05
C PRO A 174 20.01 -1.64 0.26
N GLY A 175 20.87 -2.13 1.16
CA GLY A 175 20.48 -2.98 2.29
C GLY A 175 19.49 -2.36 3.28
N ASP A 176 19.78 -1.17 3.80
CA ASP A 176 18.91 -0.51 4.78
C ASP A 176 17.57 -0.08 4.17
N ILE A 177 17.60 0.35 2.91
CA ILE A 177 16.41 0.70 2.15
C ILE A 177 15.56 -0.54 1.89
N ARG A 178 16.18 -1.67 1.52
CA ARG A 178 15.51 -2.97 1.37
C ARG A 178 14.77 -3.35 2.66
N ASN A 179 15.42 -3.22 3.81
CA ASN A 179 14.80 -3.53 5.11
C ASN A 179 13.61 -2.62 5.41
N CYS A 180 13.70 -1.31 5.09
CA CYS A 180 12.59 -0.38 5.29
C CYS A 180 11.42 -0.67 4.35
N LEU A 181 11.68 -0.96 3.08
CA LEU A 181 10.65 -1.37 2.12
C LEU A 181 9.93 -2.64 2.58
N ALA A 182 10.69 -3.65 3.03
CA ALA A 182 10.14 -4.89 3.55
C ALA A 182 9.36 -4.73 4.87
N ALA A 183 9.71 -3.74 5.70
CA ALA A 183 8.97 -3.43 6.92
C ALA A 183 7.63 -2.73 6.64
N LEU A 184 7.60 -1.90 5.59
CA LEU A 184 6.42 -1.13 5.18
C LEU A 184 5.48 -1.93 4.25
N SER A 185 5.94 -3.03 3.65
CA SER A 185 5.12 -3.95 2.87
C SER A 185 4.25 -4.84 3.75
N GLU A 186 3.25 -5.51 3.17
CA GLU A 186 2.48 -6.51 3.91
C GLU A 186 3.35 -7.75 4.20
N ASP A 187 3.53 -8.09 5.48
CA ASP A 187 4.46 -9.13 5.94
C ASP A 187 4.03 -10.55 5.49
N GLU A 188 2.75 -10.75 5.17
CA GLU A 188 2.18 -12.05 4.75
C GLU A 188 2.36 -12.33 3.24
N SER A 189 2.83 -11.37 2.44
CA SER A 189 2.97 -11.58 1.00
C SER A 189 4.20 -12.42 0.66
N LEU A 190 4.05 -13.36 -0.29
CA LEU A 190 5.16 -14.15 -0.84
C LEU A 190 6.28 -13.24 -1.37
N LEU A 191 5.90 -12.09 -1.95
CA LEU A 191 6.84 -11.13 -2.52
C LEU A 191 7.71 -10.48 -1.42
N SER A 192 7.13 -10.12 -0.27
CA SER A 192 7.90 -9.65 0.90
C SER A 192 8.93 -10.69 1.37
N GLN A 193 8.56 -11.98 1.40
CA GLN A 193 9.45 -13.06 1.81
C GLN A 193 10.59 -13.26 0.81
N LEU A 194 10.28 -13.28 -0.50
CA LEU A 194 11.28 -13.33 -1.56
C LEU A 194 12.23 -12.14 -1.49
N PHE A 195 11.72 -10.95 -1.20
CA PHE A 195 12.54 -9.74 -1.09
C PHE A 195 13.55 -9.81 0.06
N GLN A 196 13.19 -10.48 1.17
CA GLN A 196 14.07 -10.73 2.31
C GLN A 196 14.97 -11.96 2.14
N PHE A 197 14.75 -12.77 1.09
CA PHE A 197 15.52 -13.98 0.85
C PHE A 197 17.02 -13.67 0.74
N ARG A 198 17.81 -14.53 1.39
CA ARG A 198 19.27 -14.52 1.35
C ARG A 198 19.73 -15.87 0.83
N PHE A 199 20.58 -15.84 -0.20
CA PHE A 199 21.17 -17.05 -0.75
C PHE A 199 22.08 -17.71 0.28
N SER A 200 21.92 -19.02 0.44
CA SER A 200 22.72 -19.85 1.34
C SER A 200 24.16 -20.01 0.85
N ASP A 201 25.02 -20.56 1.71
CA ASP A 201 26.44 -20.74 1.43
C ASP A 201 26.73 -21.70 0.27
N GLN A 202 25.75 -22.50 -0.14
CA GLN A 202 25.85 -23.44 -1.26
C GLN A 202 25.60 -22.78 -2.63
N ALA A 203 25.35 -21.47 -2.68
CA ALA A 203 24.95 -20.74 -3.88
C ALA A 203 26.10 -20.12 -4.69
N GLY A 204 27.34 -20.62 -4.53
CA GLY A 204 28.51 -20.14 -5.29
C GLY A 204 28.70 -18.62 -5.22
N ASP A 205 28.80 -17.95 -6.37
CA ASP A 205 28.99 -16.49 -6.47
C ASP A 205 27.85 -15.66 -5.86
N LEU A 206 26.66 -16.24 -5.70
CA LEU A 206 25.52 -15.58 -5.06
C LEU A 206 25.56 -15.69 -3.53
N GLN A 207 26.54 -16.39 -2.96
CA GLN A 207 26.65 -16.63 -1.53
C GLN A 207 26.53 -15.34 -0.70
N GLY A 208 25.59 -15.36 0.24
CA GLY A 208 25.37 -14.27 1.19
C GLY A 208 24.76 -13.00 0.56
N HIS A 209 24.48 -12.98 -0.76
CA HIS A 209 23.68 -11.93 -1.36
C HIS A 209 22.22 -12.07 -0.96
N SER A 210 21.53 -10.93 -0.89
CA SER A 210 20.09 -10.90 -0.71
C SER A 210 19.42 -10.65 -2.06
N PHE A 211 18.36 -11.41 -2.35
CA PHE A 211 17.57 -11.21 -3.56
C PHE A 211 17.07 -9.78 -3.68
N GLY A 212 16.54 -9.18 -2.60
CA GLY A 212 16.08 -7.80 -2.62
C GLY A 212 17.18 -6.78 -2.94
N ASN A 213 18.43 -7.04 -2.53
CA ASN A 213 19.56 -6.17 -2.90
C ASN A 213 19.85 -6.26 -4.40
N LEU A 214 19.84 -7.47 -4.96
CA LEU A 214 20.06 -7.70 -6.39
C LEU A 214 18.91 -7.13 -7.21
N PHE A 215 17.67 -7.28 -6.74
CA PHE A 215 16.49 -6.70 -7.37
C PHE A 215 16.57 -5.17 -7.43
N LEU A 216 16.89 -4.51 -6.31
CA LEU A 216 17.07 -3.06 -6.28
C LEU A 216 18.22 -2.59 -7.19
N THR A 217 19.30 -3.37 -7.23
CA THR A 217 20.45 -3.12 -8.11
C THR A 217 20.04 -3.19 -9.58
N ALA A 218 19.33 -4.25 -9.96
CA ALA A 218 18.84 -4.45 -11.33
C ALA A 218 17.85 -3.35 -11.73
N LEU A 219 16.90 -3.02 -10.85
CA LEU A 219 15.96 -1.91 -11.10
C LEU A 219 16.69 -0.58 -11.27
N THR A 220 17.69 -0.29 -10.43
CA THR A 220 18.49 0.94 -10.56
C THR A 220 19.22 1.00 -11.90
N ALA A 221 19.74 -0.13 -12.38
CA ALA A 221 20.37 -0.21 -13.69
C ALA A 221 19.37 -0.02 -14.85
N LEU A 222 18.13 -0.49 -14.68
CA LEU A 222 17.06 -0.36 -15.68
C LEU A 222 16.45 1.04 -15.72
N THR A 223 16.15 1.65 -14.56
CA THR A 223 15.57 3.00 -14.47
C THR A 223 16.60 4.10 -14.70
N GLY A 224 17.89 3.79 -14.46
CA GLY A 224 18.96 4.80 -14.44
C GLY A 224 18.93 5.72 -13.21
N SER A 225 17.98 5.52 -12.29
CA SER A 225 17.80 6.32 -11.07
C SER A 225 17.52 5.44 -9.86
N PHE A 226 18.34 5.58 -8.83
CA PHE A 226 18.17 4.85 -7.57
C PHE A 226 16.88 5.24 -6.85
N GLU A 227 16.49 6.52 -6.91
CA GLU A 227 15.24 7.00 -6.32
C GLU A 227 14.02 6.37 -6.99
N GLU A 228 14.02 6.31 -8.33
CA GLU A 228 12.93 5.72 -9.10
C GLU A 228 12.85 4.21 -8.86
N ALA A 229 14.00 3.53 -8.76
CA ALA A 229 14.05 2.11 -8.40
C ALA A 229 13.41 1.84 -7.02
N ILE A 230 13.60 2.72 -6.04
CA ILE A 230 12.95 2.61 -4.72
C ILE A 230 11.45 2.83 -4.84
N ALA A 231 11.03 3.85 -5.59
CA ALA A 231 9.62 4.15 -5.79
C ALA A 231 8.86 2.99 -6.46
N GLU A 232 9.43 2.42 -7.53
CA GLU A 232 8.85 1.28 -8.23
C GLU A 232 8.89 0.01 -7.37
N SER A 233 9.98 -0.23 -6.63
CA SER A 233 10.02 -1.33 -5.66
C SER A 233 8.93 -1.20 -4.60
N GLY A 234 8.66 0.02 -4.12
CA GLY A 234 7.59 0.30 -3.19
C GLY A 234 6.21 -0.05 -3.76
N ARG A 235 5.96 0.25 -5.04
CA ARG A 235 4.71 -0.12 -5.73
C ARG A 235 4.55 -1.62 -5.86
N VAL A 236 5.60 -2.33 -6.29
CA VAL A 236 5.60 -3.79 -6.45
C VAL A 236 5.36 -4.50 -5.11
N LEU A 237 5.92 -3.96 -4.02
CA LEU A 237 5.76 -4.48 -2.66
C LEU A 237 4.49 -3.99 -1.96
N ALA A 238 3.67 -3.16 -2.60
CA ALA A 238 2.49 -2.52 -2.01
C ALA A 238 2.78 -1.87 -0.64
N VAL A 239 3.86 -1.09 -0.54
CA VAL A 239 4.29 -0.50 0.74
C VAL A 239 3.33 0.59 1.21
N HIS A 240 3.05 0.59 2.52
CA HIS A 240 2.28 1.64 3.18
C HIS A 240 3.19 2.75 3.73
N GLY A 241 3.59 3.66 2.84
CA GLY A 241 4.44 4.80 3.19
C GLY A 241 5.39 5.15 2.05
N ARG A 242 6.40 5.95 2.36
CA ARG A 242 7.45 6.37 1.42
C ARG A 242 8.82 6.11 2.01
N VAL A 243 9.77 5.71 1.18
CA VAL A 243 11.16 5.49 1.57
C VAL A 243 12.05 6.36 0.67
N TYR A 244 12.91 7.16 1.28
CA TYR A 244 13.85 8.03 0.58
C TYR A 244 15.27 7.75 1.04
N PRO A 245 16.26 7.73 0.13
CA PRO A 245 17.65 7.74 0.52
C PRO A 245 18.02 9.10 1.11
N ALA A 246 18.86 9.13 2.12
CA ALA A 246 19.35 10.38 2.73
C ALA A 246 20.18 11.23 1.76
N THR A 247 20.77 10.60 0.74
CA THR A 247 21.50 11.27 -0.34
C THR A 247 21.50 10.42 -1.60
N LEU A 248 21.57 11.07 -2.77
CA LEU A 248 21.75 10.41 -4.07
C LEU A 248 23.23 10.25 -4.44
N ARG A 249 24.15 10.79 -3.63
CA ARG A 249 25.59 10.70 -3.87
C ARG A 249 26.20 9.55 -3.08
N GLN A 250 27.22 8.91 -3.65
CA GLN A 250 28.01 7.95 -2.88
C GLN A 250 28.79 8.66 -1.78
N VAL A 251 28.52 8.26 -0.53
CA VAL A 251 29.08 8.88 0.66
C VAL A 251 29.66 7.84 1.61
N GLN A 252 30.76 8.17 2.28
CA GLN A 252 31.33 7.33 3.33
C GLN A 252 31.21 8.03 4.68
N LEU A 253 30.90 7.24 5.70
CA LEU A 253 30.94 7.70 7.09
C LEU A 253 32.40 7.84 7.53
N VAL A 254 32.71 8.95 8.21
CA VAL A 254 34.05 9.22 8.74
C VAL A 254 33.94 9.57 10.21
N ALA A 255 34.76 8.93 11.05
CA ALA A 255 34.87 9.26 12.47
C ALA A 255 36.30 9.68 12.82
N GLU A 256 36.41 10.69 13.67
CA GLU A 256 37.66 11.10 14.30
C GLU A 256 37.79 10.43 15.67
N LYS A 257 38.82 9.60 15.84
CA LYS A 257 39.08 8.84 17.07
C LYS A 257 40.40 9.26 17.69
N ALA A 258 40.40 9.45 19.01
CA ALA A 258 41.61 9.62 19.81
C ALA A 258 42.10 8.24 20.24
N LEU A 259 43.35 7.91 19.88
CA LEU A 259 43.95 6.62 20.21
C LEU A 259 44.28 6.54 21.71
N PRO A 260 44.08 5.39 22.36
CA PRO A 260 44.40 5.22 23.77
C PRO A 260 45.91 5.27 24.06
N ASN A 261 46.74 4.87 23.08
CA ASN A 261 48.19 4.74 23.26
C ASN A 261 48.97 5.99 22.81
N GLN A 262 48.31 7.02 22.26
CA GLN A 262 48.95 8.26 21.82
C GLN A 262 48.05 9.47 22.15
N PRO A 263 48.10 9.98 23.39
CA PRO A 263 47.29 11.12 23.80
C PRO A 263 47.59 12.35 22.91
N GLY A 264 46.55 12.93 22.31
CA GLY A 264 46.64 14.09 21.41
C GLY A 264 46.62 13.76 19.92
N GLN A 265 46.83 12.49 19.52
CA GLN A 265 46.73 12.09 18.11
C GLN A 265 45.29 11.72 17.74
N VAL A 266 44.72 12.44 16.78
CA VAL A 266 43.40 12.17 16.21
C VAL A 266 43.54 11.48 14.87
N VAL A 267 42.97 10.28 14.76
CA VAL A 267 42.96 9.50 13.51
C VAL A 267 41.58 9.57 12.87
N LYS A 268 41.54 9.84 11.56
CA LYS A 268 40.33 9.77 10.74
C LYS A 268 40.12 8.35 10.23
N VAL A 269 39.09 7.68 10.75
CA VAL A 269 38.67 6.35 10.30
C VAL A 269 37.53 6.52 9.32
N LYS A 270 37.67 5.96 8.12
CA LYS A 270 36.65 5.98 7.06
C LYS A 270 35.99 4.59 6.94
N GLY A 271 34.68 4.59 6.75
CA GLY A 271 33.85 3.39 6.56
C GLY A 271 33.03 3.07 7.79
N GLU A 272 31.75 2.76 7.59
CA GLU A 272 30.81 2.48 8.67
C GLU A 272 31.24 1.23 9.44
N SER A 273 31.61 0.16 8.72
CA SER A 273 31.99 -1.11 9.33
C SER A 273 33.32 -1.04 10.10
N ARG A 274 34.23 -0.13 9.72
CA ARG A 274 35.57 0.01 10.31
C ARG A 274 35.59 0.90 11.57
N ILE A 275 34.65 1.83 11.69
CA ILE A 275 34.60 2.79 12.81
C ILE A 275 34.49 2.09 14.18
N PRO A 276 33.67 1.03 14.35
CA PRO A 276 33.61 0.26 15.59
C PRO A 276 34.87 -0.55 15.88
N GLU A 277 35.51 -1.11 14.85
CA GLU A 277 36.67 -2.02 14.98
C GLU A 277 37.94 -1.33 15.50
N VAL A 278 38.16 -0.07 15.13
CA VAL A 278 39.35 0.68 15.57
C VAL A 278 39.22 1.03 17.05
N PRO A 279 40.15 0.66 17.96
CA PRO A 279 40.08 1.07 19.36
C PRO A 279 40.31 2.58 19.54
N GLY A 280 39.63 3.20 20.50
CA GLY A 280 39.77 4.63 20.81
C GLY A 280 38.45 5.33 21.12
N ARG A 281 38.52 6.47 21.81
CA ARG A 281 37.34 7.29 22.14
C ARG A 281 37.07 8.28 21.01
N LYS A 282 35.80 8.69 20.84
CA LYS A 282 35.45 9.75 19.89
C LYS A 282 36.19 11.03 20.30
N ALA A 283 36.97 11.61 19.38
CA ALA A 283 37.76 12.81 19.66
C ALA A 283 36.90 14.08 19.71
N CYS A 284 35.77 14.08 18.99
CA CYS A 284 34.88 15.22 18.84
C CYS A 284 33.75 15.22 19.90
N ARG A 285 33.59 16.33 20.64
CA ARG A 285 32.47 16.58 21.58
C ARG A 285 31.14 16.93 20.88
N SER A 286 31.20 17.31 19.60
CA SER A 286 30.05 17.49 18.71
C SER A 286 30.25 16.59 17.49
N ALA A 287 29.22 15.84 17.08
CA ALA A 287 29.33 14.86 16.01
C ALA A 287 29.49 15.55 14.64
N SER A 288 30.70 16.00 14.30
CA SER A 288 31.02 16.36 12.91
C SER A 288 31.31 15.09 12.11
N CYS A 289 30.25 14.39 11.69
CA CYS A 289 30.36 13.37 10.66
C CYS A 289 30.46 14.05 9.30
N THR A 290 31.68 14.26 8.83
CA THR A 290 31.90 14.74 7.47
C THR A 290 31.67 13.59 6.49
N LEU A 291 30.58 13.66 5.72
CA LEU A 291 30.33 12.75 4.61
C LEU A 291 31.38 13.01 3.52
N ALA A 292 32.29 12.07 3.33
CA ALA A 292 33.25 12.12 2.22
C ALA A 292 32.58 11.58 0.95
N THR A 293 32.53 12.37 -0.12
CA THR A 293 32.07 11.91 -1.44
C THR A 293 33.09 10.95 -2.05
N MET A 294 32.64 9.76 -2.43
CA MET A 294 33.45 8.82 -3.23
C MET A 294 33.53 9.32 -4.68
N ARG A 295 34.70 9.15 -5.32
CA ARG A 295 34.81 9.27 -6.78
C ARG A 295 34.08 8.08 -7.41
N PRO A 296 33.24 8.28 -8.44
CA PRO A 296 32.51 7.19 -9.06
C PRO A 296 33.50 6.16 -9.61
N ALA A 297 33.27 4.88 -9.28
CA ALA A 297 33.87 3.78 -10.04
C ALA A 297 33.38 3.90 -11.50
N SER A 298 34.29 3.70 -12.44
CA SER A 298 34.08 3.85 -13.89
C SER A 298 32.69 3.42 -14.36
N ARG A 299 32.01 4.27 -15.16
CA ARG A 299 30.70 4.00 -15.77
C ARG A 299 30.62 2.55 -16.25
N ILE A 300 29.65 1.80 -15.72
CA ILE A 300 29.20 0.56 -16.35
C ILE A 300 28.75 0.93 -17.78
N ARG A 301 29.54 0.55 -18.79
CA ARG A 301 29.08 0.62 -20.17
C ARG A 301 28.01 -0.45 -20.32
N ALA A 302 26.76 -0.02 -20.42
CA ALA A 302 25.71 -0.85 -21.01
C ALA A 302 26.06 -1.04 -22.50
N SER A 303 26.90 -2.02 -22.80
CA SER A 303 27.17 -2.48 -24.15
C SER A 303 26.58 -3.88 -24.34
N SER A 304 25.79 -4.02 -25.41
CA SER A 304 25.20 -5.23 -25.98
C SER A 304 23.92 -5.80 -25.34
N LEU A 305 22.77 -5.22 -25.67
CA LEU A 305 21.52 -5.98 -25.83
C LEU A 305 20.59 -5.45 -26.94
N ALA A 306 21.12 -4.58 -27.82
CA ALA A 306 20.45 -4.13 -29.04
C ALA A 306 21.11 -4.75 -30.28
N SER A 307 20.98 -6.06 -30.46
CA SER A 307 21.13 -6.70 -31.77
C SER A 307 20.50 -8.09 -31.74
N ARG A 308 19.21 -8.15 -32.12
CA ARG A 308 18.51 -9.25 -32.80
C ARG A 308 17.01 -8.96 -32.82
N LYS A 309 16.63 -8.07 -33.73
CA LYS A 309 15.34 -8.11 -34.42
C LYS A 309 15.62 -7.81 -35.89
N THR A 310 15.81 -8.89 -36.63
CA THR A 310 15.51 -9.02 -38.06
C THR A 310 14.69 -10.29 -38.16
#